data_AF-A0A261GGG9-F1
#
_entry.id   AF-A0A261GGG9-F1
#
_cell.length_a   1.000
_cell.length_b   1.000
_cell.length_c   1.000
_cell.angle_alpha   90.00
_cell.angle_beta   90.00
_cell.angle_gamma   90.00
#
_symmetry.space_group_name_H-M   'P 1'
#
loop_
_entity.id
_entity.type
_entity.pdbx_description
1 polymer ?
#
loop_
_entity_poly.entity_id
_entity_poly.type
_entity_poly.pdbx_seq_one_letter_code
_entity_poly.pdbx_strand_id
1 'polypeptide(L)' 'MRNPTAADHRKGTGRQVSFIIEHRRRPNYTDWMKHRVDSPKGKEIYSHRMSVVEPVFGNITTNKKLSRFSLRSKKKVQGQ' A
#
# COMPACT_ATOMS: atom_id res chain seq x y z
N MET A 1 14.76 1.07 16.63
CA MET A 1 13.74 0.20 16.01
C MET A 1 14.34 -1.20 15.88
N ARG A 2 13.84 -2.19 16.63
CA ARG A 2 14.29 -3.60 16.49
C ARG A 2 13.37 -4.28 15.47
N ASN A 3 13.94 -4.79 14.38
CA ASN A 3 13.21 -5.68 13.47
C ASN A 3 13.10 -7.07 14.13
N PRO A 4 11.88 -7.65 14.26
CA PRO A 4 11.74 -9.00 14.77
C PRO A 4 12.33 -10.01 13.76
N THR A 5 13.03 -11.01 14.26
CA THR A 5 13.52 -12.15 13.47
C THR A 5 12.34 -12.98 12.96
N ALA A 6 12.36 -13.38 11.69
CA ALA A 6 11.33 -14.25 11.12
C ALA A 6 11.29 -15.58 11.87
N ALA A 7 10.08 -16.09 12.14
CA ALA A 7 9.90 -17.35 12.85
C ALA A 7 10.40 -18.54 12.01
N ASP A 8 11.36 -19.30 12.53
CA ASP A 8 12.03 -20.42 11.85
C ASP A 8 11.29 -21.77 12.01
N HIS A 9 9.99 -21.72 12.29
CA HIS A 9 9.16 -22.90 12.54
C HIS A 9 7.76 -22.77 11.92
N ARG A 10 7.20 -23.91 11.45
CA ARG A 10 5.95 -24.02 10.66
C ARG A 10 4.66 -23.59 11.38
N LYS A 11 4.71 -23.21 12.66
CA LYS A 11 3.57 -22.67 13.44
C LYS A 11 3.60 -21.14 13.61
N GLY A 12 4.54 -20.44 12.96
CA GLY A 12 4.59 -18.98 12.99
C GLY A 12 3.58 -18.35 12.03
N THR A 13 3.01 -17.20 12.38
CA THR A 13 2.39 -16.25 11.45
C THR A 13 3.48 -15.62 10.58
N GLY A 14 4.11 -16.43 9.73
CA GLY A 14 5.09 -15.99 8.77
C GLY A 14 4.45 -14.95 7.85
N ARG A 15 5.13 -13.81 7.66
CA ARG A 15 4.73 -12.84 6.65
C ARG A 15 4.81 -13.52 5.29
N GLN A 16 3.66 -13.79 4.68
CA GLN A 16 3.64 -14.22 3.29
C GLN A 16 4.25 -13.11 2.45
N VAL A 17 5.38 -13.41 1.81
CA VAL A 17 6.06 -12.52 0.88
C VAL A 17 6.10 -13.21 -0.47
N SER A 18 5.59 -12.54 -1.50
CA SER A 18 5.72 -12.99 -2.88
C SER A 18 7.06 -12.52 -3.41
N PHE A 19 7.93 -13.48 -3.74
CA PHE A 19 9.13 -13.20 -4.51
C PHE A 19 8.78 -13.27 -5.99
N ILE A 20 9.10 -12.23 -6.75
CA ILE A 20 9.04 -12.30 -8.20
C ILE A 20 10.26 -13.11 -8.63
N ILE A 21 10.07 -14.41 -8.87
CA ILE A 21 11.11 -15.22 -9.50
C ILE A 21 11.21 -14.71 -10.92
N GLU A 22 12.32 -14.04 -11.26
CA GLU A 22 12.58 -13.52 -12.62
C GLU A 22 12.63 -14.67 -13.64
N HIS A 23 11.46 -15.10 -14.07
CA HIS A 23 11.30 -15.77 -15.34
C HIS A 23 11.31 -14.69 -16.40
N ARG A 24 11.83 -15.00 -17.59
CA ARG A 24 11.91 -14.16 -18.80
C ARG A 24 10.52 -13.72 -19.31
N ARG A 25 9.73 -13.09 -18.45
CA ARG A 25 8.38 -12.60 -18.74
C ARG A 25 8.51 -11.28 -19.46
N ARG A 26 7.60 -11.05 -20.40
CA ARG A 26 7.53 -9.77 -21.11
C ARG A 26 7.24 -8.64 -20.10
N PRO A 27 7.80 -7.43 -20.32
CA PRO A 27 7.46 -6.27 -19.50
C PRO A 27 5.95 -6.05 -19.50
N ASN A 28 5.39 -5.77 -18.32
CA ASN A 28 3.98 -5.42 -18.17
C ASN A 28 3.82 -3.98 -17.61
N TYR A 29 2.58 -3.52 -17.50
CA TYR A 29 2.29 -2.17 -17.00
C TYR A 29 2.82 -1.91 -15.60
N THR A 30 2.88 -2.94 -14.74
CA THR A 30 3.46 -2.85 -13.40
C THR A 30 4.95 -2.57 -13.45
N ASP A 31 5.68 -3.19 -14.38
CA ASP A 31 7.11 -2.92 -14.57
C ASP A 31 7.33 -1.47 -15.02
N TRP A 32 6.48 -0.96 -15.91
CA TRP A 32 6.52 0.45 -16.34
C TRP A 32 6.26 1.42 -15.17
N MET A 33 5.28 1.13 -14.32
CA MET A 33 5.02 1.91 -13.11
C MET A 33 6.22 1.87 -12.15
N LYS A 34 6.81 0.70 -11.95
CA LYS A 34 7.98 0.51 -11.09
C LYS A 34 9.15 1.38 -11.55
N HIS A 35 9.49 1.36 -12.84
CA HIS A 35 10.55 2.20 -13.38
C HIS A 35 10.32 3.69 -13.14
N ARG A 36 9.08 4.17 -13.28
CA ARG A 36 8.75 5.57 -13.03
C ARG A 36 8.89 5.96 -11.56
N VAL A 37 8.38 5.13 -10.66
CA VAL A 37 8.44 5.36 -9.21
C VAL A 37 9.87 5.28 -8.70
N ASP A 38 10.66 4.34 -9.22
CA ASP A 38 12.04 4.10 -8.76
C ASP A 38 13.07 5.11 -9.32
N SER A 39 12.68 5.92 -10.32
CA SER A 39 13.51 7.03 -10.81
C SER A 39 13.82 8.06 -9.70
N PRO A 40 14.94 8.81 -9.76
CA PRO A 40 15.26 9.81 -8.72
C PRO A 40 14.14 10.83 -8.51
N LYS A 41 13.58 11.37 -9.59
CA LYS A 41 12.43 12.27 -9.58
C LYS A 41 11.17 11.58 -9.04
N GLY A 42 10.94 10.32 -9.39
CA GLY A 42 9.82 9.53 -8.88
C GLY A 42 9.90 9.33 -7.37
N LYS A 43 11.07 9.00 -6.85
CA LYS A 43 11.34 8.84 -5.41
C LYS A 43 11.14 10.14 -4.65
N GLU A 44 11.60 11.26 -5.21
CA GLU A 44 11.38 12.59 -4.64
C GLU A 44 9.87 12.89 -4.57
N ILE A 45 9.12 12.76 -5.67
CA ILE A 45 7.67 13.02 -5.65
C ILE A 45 6.95 12.07 -4.69
N TYR A 46 7.32 10.78 -4.69
CA TYR A 46 6.67 9.75 -3.89
C TYR A 46 7.04 9.82 -2.39
N SER A 47 8.14 10.46 -2.02
CA SER A 47 8.48 10.69 -0.60
C SER A 47 7.47 11.64 0.06
N HIS A 48 6.94 12.61 -0.69
CA HIS A 48 5.91 13.55 -0.27
C HIS A 48 4.49 12.96 -0.23
N ARG A 49 4.32 11.67 -0.52
CA ARG A 49 2.97 11.06 -0.58
C ARG A 49 2.19 11.17 0.72
N MET A 50 2.86 11.10 1.88
CA MET A 50 2.19 11.20 3.18
C MET A 50 1.71 12.62 3.45
N SER A 51 2.54 13.64 3.16
CA SER A 51 2.18 15.04 3.38
C SER A 51 1.03 15.50 2.46
N VAL A 52 0.92 14.94 1.25
CA VAL A 52 -0.20 15.22 0.34
C VAL A 52 -1.49 14.53 0.80
N VAL A 53 -1.37 13.31 1.31
CA VAL A 53 -2.52 12.43 1.61
C VAL A 53 -3.15 12.74 2.97
N GLU A 54 -2.33 13.04 3.99
CA GLU A 54 -2.82 13.34 5.35
C GLU A 54 -3.86 14.47 5.45
N PRO A 55 -3.67 15.66 4.86
CA PRO A 55 -4.63 16.74 5.02
C PRO A 55 -5.99 16.39 4.39
N VAL A 56 -6.00 15.58 3.33
CA VAL A 56 -7.23 15.08 2.71
C VAL A 56 -7.98 14.17 3.67
N PHE A 57 -7.29 13.18 4.27
CA PHE A 57 -7.91 12.29 5.24
C PHE A 57 -8.33 13.00 6.52
N GLY A 58 -7.52 13.94 7.02
CA GLY A 58 -7.86 14.78 8.17
C GLY A 58 -9.11 15.63 7.92
N ASN A 59 -9.24 16.23 6.74
CA ASN A 59 -10.44 16.98 6.38
C ASN A 59 -11.69 16.09 6.30
N ILE A 60 -11.57 14.89 5.70
CA ILE A 60 -12.68 13.93 5.59
C ILE A 60 -13.13 13.45 6.98
N THR A 61 -12.18 13.07 7.83
CA THR A 61 -12.47 12.43 9.12
C THR A 61 -12.82 13.44 10.22
N THR A 62 -12.07 14.53 10.36
CA THR A 62 -12.22 15.49 11.46
C THR A 62 -13.19 16.61 11.11
N ASN A 63 -12.95 17.33 10.00
CA ASN A 63 -13.77 18.50 9.65
C ASN A 63 -15.15 18.08 9.12
N LYS A 64 -15.17 17.13 8.17
CA LYS A 64 -16.41 16.65 7.54
C LYS A 64 -17.11 15.54 8.34
N LYS A 65 -16.47 15.02 9.40
CA LYS A 65 -17.00 13.97 10.28
C LYS A 65 -17.48 12.71 9.53
N LEU A 66 -16.90 12.43 8.35
CA LEU A 66 -17.21 11.25 7.54
C LEU A 66 -16.45 10.03 8.06
N SER A 67 -16.63 9.72 9.34
CA SER A 67 -16.00 8.57 10.02
C SER A 67 -16.84 7.29 9.93
N ARG A 68 -18.02 7.35 9.30
CA ARG A 68 -18.96 6.24 9.17
C ARG A 68 -19.51 6.17 7.75
N PHE A 69 -19.80 4.96 7.28
CA PHE A 69 -20.45 4.76 5.98
C PHE A 69 -21.85 5.38 6.00
N SER A 70 -22.10 6.35 5.13
CA SER A 70 -23.36 7.11 5.10
C SER A 70 -24.40 6.52 4.15
N LEU A 71 -24.00 6.03 2.96
CA LEU A 71 -24.95 5.69 1.88
C LEU A 71 -24.67 4.36 1.14
N ARG A 72 -23.52 3.71 1.38
CA ARG A 72 -23.26 2.34 0.89
C ARG A 72 -23.34 1.39 2.06
N SER A 73 -24.33 0.52 2.04
CA SER A 73 -24.49 -0.56 3.01
C SER A 73 -23.21 -1.38 3.14
N LYS A 74 -22.94 -1.93 4.34
CA LYS A 74 -21.76 -2.78 4.64
C LYS A 74 -21.53 -3.85 3.57
N LYS A 75 -22.61 -4.40 3.00
CA LYS A 75 -22.61 -5.42 1.95
C LYS A 75 -21.81 -5.03 0.68
N LYS A 76 -21.78 -3.75 0.32
CA LYS A 76 -20.99 -3.27 -0.85
C LYS A 76 -19.54 -2.94 -0.50
N VAL A 77 -19.26 -2.72 0.79
CA VAL A 77 -17.93 -2.36 1.29
C VAL A 77 -17.10 -3.61 1.61
N GLN A 78 -17.76 -4.72 1.95
CA GLN A 78 -17.12 -6.02 2.17
C GLN A 78 -16.72 -6.64 0.81
N GLY A 79 -15.61 -6.16 0.23
CA GLY A 79 -14.98 -6.72 -0.97
C GLY A 79 -13.73 -7.52 -0.63
N GLN A 80 -13.83 -8.39 0.37
CA GLN A 80 -12.81 -9.36 0.75
C GLN A 80 -13.22 -10.75 0.27
#